data_AF-A0A956BV57-F1
#
_entry.id   AF-A0A956BV57-F1
#
_cell.length_a   1.000
_cell.length_b   1.000
_cell.length_c   1.000
_cell.angle_alpha   90.00
_cell.angle_beta   90.00
_cell.angle_gamma   90.00
#
_symmetry.space_group_name_H-M   'P 1'
#
loop_
_entity.id
_entity.type
_entity.pdbx_description
1 polymer ?
#
loop_
_entity_poly.entity_id
_entity_poly.type
_entity_poly.pdbx_seq_one_letter_code
_entity_poly.pdbx_strand_id
1 'polypeptide(L)'
;MPAENTAQLAVGRLLEIRAAAGYKCADDVDRLFAKVGAAVQQLPPGTQHVTVVDWRLCPIMAPEAAERIVQLISGTNDATLRSAALAQNNSPVTVMQFLRVIRDAHHPDRKLFFEVSKLESWLADVLGPEERTRLAAFLAEVDVP
;
A
#
# COMPACT_ATOMS: atom_id res chain seq x y z
N MET A 1 -3.60 16.04 -15.92
CA MET A 1 -2.79 16.34 -14.72
C MET A 1 -1.88 15.14 -14.48
N PRO A 2 -0.62 15.32 -14.03
CA PRO A 2 0.21 14.16 -13.69
C PRO A 2 -0.48 13.34 -12.61
N ALA A 3 -0.38 12.01 -12.70
CA ALA A 3 -0.88 11.14 -11.64
C ALA A 3 -0.17 11.51 -10.33
N GLU A 4 -0.92 11.61 -9.23
CA GLU A 4 -0.39 11.87 -7.90
C GLU A 4 -0.56 10.62 -7.04
N ASN A 5 0.40 10.35 -6.14
CA ASN A 5 0.23 9.31 -5.14
C ASN A 5 -0.74 9.77 -4.05
N THR A 6 -1.68 8.90 -3.69
CA THR A 6 -2.71 9.18 -2.67
C THR A 6 -2.54 8.24 -1.48
N ALA A 7 -2.90 8.74 -0.29
CA ALA A 7 -3.05 7.93 0.92
C ALA A 7 -4.18 8.52 1.76
N GLN A 8 -5.16 7.70 2.16
CA GLN A 8 -6.29 8.13 2.98
C GLN A 8 -6.88 6.96 3.77
N LEU A 9 -7.41 7.24 4.97
CA LEU A 9 -8.32 6.31 5.62
C LEU A 9 -9.69 6.46 4.98
N ALA A 10 -10.19 5.39 4.37
CA ALA A 10 -11.45 5.45 3.65
C ALA A 10 -12.65 5.09 4.53
N VAL A 11 -12.57 3.94 5.21
CA VAL A 11 -13.63 3.44 6.10
C VAL A 11 -12.97 2.69 7.26
N GLY A 12 -13.45 2.92 8.48
CA GLY A 12 -12.92 2.26 9.68
C GLY A 12 -11.42 2.47 9.82
N ARG A 13 -10.66 1.38 9.75
CA ARG A 13 -9.19 1.37 9.85
C ARG A 13 -8.51 0.97 8.53
N LEU A 14 -9.25 0.96 7.42
CA LEU A 14 -8.72 0.67 6.09
C LEU A 14 -8.01 1.90 5.52
N LEU A 15 -6.68 1.82 5.43
CA LEU A 15 -5.83 2.79 4.74
C LEU A 15 -5.65 2.37 3.29
N GLU A 16 -6.05 3.24 2.37
CA GLU A 16 -5.90 3.07 0.93
C GLU A 16 -4.73 3.91 0.43
N ILE A 17 -3.85 3.29 -0.35
CA ILE A 17 -2.73 3.97 -0.99
C ILE A 17 -2.74 3.66 -2.48
N ARG A 18 -2.70 4.68 -3.33
CA ARG A 18 -2.47 4.52 -4.78
C ARG A 18 -1.13 5.13 -5.15
N ALA A 19 -0.22 4.35 -5.72
CA ALA A 19 1.13 4.79 -6.06
C ALA A 19 1.35 4.95 -7.57
N ALA A 20 0.33 5.42 -8.31
CA ALA A 20 0.37 5.49 -9.77
C ALA A 20 1.43 6.47 -10.32
N ALA A 21 1.86 7.46 -9.52
CA ALA A 21 2.92 8.38 -9.92
C ALA A 21 4.33 7.76 -9.82
N GLY A 22 4.46 6.65 -9.09
CA GLY A 22 5.73 6.03 -8.75
C GLY A 22 6.52 6.82 -7.70
N TYR A 23 7.80 6.48 -7.56
CA TYR A 23 8.72 7.13 -6.64
C TYR A 23 10.06 7.37 -7.33
N LYS A 24 10.36 8.62 -7.67
CA LYS A 24 11.54 9.02 -8.43
C LYS A 24 12.73 9.35 -7.53
N CYS A 25 12.46 9.64 -6.27
CA CYS A 25 13.46 9.91 -5.24
C CYS A 25 12.88 9.63 -3.85
N ALA A 26 13.71 9.76 -2.81
CA ALA A 26 13.28 9.59 -1.42
C ALA A 26 12.20 10.61 -0.99
N ASP A 27 12.26 11.85 -1.51
CA ASP A 27 11.28 12.90 -1.18
C ASP A 27 9.84 12.54 -1.62
N ASP A 28 9.69 11.83 -2.74
CA ASP A 28 8.37 11.35 -3.18
C ASP A 28 7.77 10.37 -2.17
N VAL A 29 8.63 9.55 -1.57
CA VAL A 29 8.25 8.61 -0.51
C VAL A 29 7.87 9.39 0.73
N ASP A 30 8.70 10.32 1.20
CA ASP A 30 8.44 11.10 2.40
C ASP A 30 7.12 11.90 2.28
N ARG A 31 6.83 12.46 1.10
CA ARG A 31 5.55 13.14 0.83
C ARG A 31 4.36 12.20 0.97
N LEU A 32 4.45 10.99 0.46
CA LEU A 32 3.38 10.00 0.62
C LEU A 32 3.23 9.59 2.09
N PHE A 33 4.34 9.33 2.79
CA PHE A 33 4.29 8.92 4.19
C PHE A 33 3.85 10.03 5.13
N ALA A 34 4.02 11.31 4.77
CA ALA A 34 3.37 12.41 5.47
C ALA A 34 1.84 12.31 5.38
N LYS A 35 1.29 11.96 4.21
CA LYS A 35 -0.15 11.70 4.04
C LYS A 35 -0.61 10.47 4.83
N VAL A 36 0.17 9.39 4.80
CA VAL A 36 -0.10 8.17 5.61
C VAL A 36 -0.12 8.50 7.10
N GLY A 37 0.89 9.23 7.60
CA GLY A 37 0.95 9.64 9.00
C GLY A 37 -0.24 10.50 9.41
N ALA A 38 -0.60 11.49 8.58
CA ALA A 38 -1.76 12.35 8.82
C ALA A 38 -3.09 11.57 8.80
N ALA A 39 -3.21 10.55 7.95
CA ALA A 39 -4.36 9.67 7.92
C ALA A 39 -4.42 8.81 9.19
N VAL A 40 -3.35 8.10 9.53
CA VAL A 40 -3.29 7.21 10.71
C VAL A 40 -3.51 7.97 12.02
N GLN A 41 -3.11 9.24 12.12
CA GLN A 41 -3.39 10.10 13.29
C GLN A 41 -4.89 10.34 13.54
N GLN A 42 -5.77 10.08 12.56
CA GLN A 42 -7.22 10.19 12.74
C GLN A 42 -7.81 8.99 13.50
N LEU A 43 -7.04 7.89 13.64
CA LEU A 43 -7.48 6.72 14.38
C LEU A 43 -7.36 6.93 15.89
N PRO A 44 -8.22 6.27 16.70
CA PRO A 44 -8.06 6.27 18.14
C PRO A 44 -6.67 5.75 18.56
N PRO A 45 -6.05 6.29 19.61
CA PRO A 45 -4.74 5.84 20.08
C PRO A 45 -4.68 4.33 20.30
N GLY A 46 -3.60 3.69 19.85
CA GLY A 46 -3.40 2.25 19.95
C GLY A 46 -4.16 1.41 18.91
N THR A 47 -4.96 2.03 18.04
CA THR A 47 -5.63 1.33 16.95
C THR A 47 -4.63 1.02 15.84
N GLN A 48 -4.50 -0.26 15.50
CA GLN A 48 -3.75 -0.67 14.32
C GLN A 48 -4.59 -0.54 13.05
N HIS A 49 -3.96 -0.14 11.96
CA HIS A 49 -4.60 0.01 10.64
C HIS A 49 -4.36 -1.19 9.73
N VAL A 50 -5.24 -1.38 8.74
CA VAL A 50 -5.05 -2.34 7.65
C VAL A 50 -4.78 -1.56 6.38
N THR A 51 -3.68 -1.85 5.70
CA THR A 51 -3.26 -1.10 4.51
C THR A 51 -3.46 -1.90 3.24
N VAL A 52 -4.12 -1.30 2.26
CA VAL A 52 -4.09 -1.76 0.86
C VAL A 52 -3.31 -0.75 0.02
N VAL A 53 -2.37 -1.26 -0.78
CA VAL A 53 -1.55 -0.45 -1.68
C VAL A 53 -1.77 -0.93 -3.12
N ASP A 54 -2.15 -0.01 -3.99
CA ASP A 54 -2.24 -0.25 -5.43
C ASP A 54 -0.97 0.22 -6.15
N TRP A 55 -0.17 -0.76 -6.56
CA TRP A 55 1.03 -0.62 -7.37
C TRP A 55 0.84 -1.05 -8.83
N ARG A 56 -0.40 -1.30 -9.29
CA ARG A 56 -0.64 -1.75 -10.68
C ARG A 56 -0.08 -0.78 -11.73
N LEU A 57 -0.15 0.52 -11.45
CA LEU A 57 0.40 1.58 -12.31
C LEU A 57 1.73 2.15 -11.79
N CYS A 58 2.29 1.58 -10.72
CA CYS A 58 3.55 2.08 -10.15
C CYS A 58 4.72 1.67 -11.05
N PRO A 59 5.46 2.63 -11.66
CA PRO A 59 6.68 2.29 -12.37
C PRO A 59 7.75 1.77 -11.41
N ILE A 60 8.85 1.25 -11.97
CA ILE A 60 10.04 0.93 -11.21
C ILE A 60 10.48 2.14 -10.38
N MET A 61 10.81 1.88 -9.11
CA MET A 61 11.21 2.90 -8.15
C MET A 61 12.69 3.22 -8.34
N ALA A 62 13.08 4.46 -8.09
CA ALA A 62 14.49 4.77 -7.90
C ALA A 62 15.05 3.95 -6.71
N PRO A 63 16.32 3.47 -6.76
CA PRO A 63 16.88 2.65 -5.69
C PRO A 63 16.76 3.27 -4.29
N GLU A 64 17.08 4.56 -4.17
CA GLU A 64 16.99 5.32 -2.93
C GLU A 64 15.55 5.45 -2.43
N ALA A 65 14.57 5.49 -3.34
CA ALA A 65 13.16 5.51 -2.99
C ALA A 65 12.70 4.15 -2.43
N ALA A 66 13.13 3.05 -3.06
CA ALA A 66 12.84 1.71 -2.57
C ALA A 66 13.43 1.46 -1.16
N GLU A 67 14.68 1.89 -0.94
CA GLU A 67 15.33 1.83 0.37
C GLU A 67 14.59 2.69 1.41
N ARG A 68 14.17 3.90 1.01
CA ARG A 68 13.41 4.78 1.88
C ARG A 68 12.05 4.19 2.27
N ILE A 69 11.36 3.54 1.33
CA ILE A 69 10.11 2.83 1.60
C ILE A 69 10.37 1.74 2.65
N VAL A 70 11.39 0.91 2.49
CA VAL A 70 11.75 -0.15 3.44
C VAL A 70 11.97 0.41 4.85
N GLN A 71 12.72 1.51 4.98
CA GLN A 71 12.97 2.15 6.27
C GLN A 71 11.66 2.59 6.94
N LEU A 72 10.82 3.32 6.21
CA LEU A 72 9.58 3.88 6.75
C LEU A 72 8.58 2.80 7.10
N ILE A 73 8.36 1.84 6.21
CA ILE A 73 7.39 0.78 6.47
C ILE A 73 7.80 -0.10 7.64
N SER A 74 9.10 -0.41 7.78
CA SER A 74 9.62 -1.18 8.91
C SER A 74 9.41 -0.45 10.23
N GLY A 75 9.64 0.87 10.24
CA GLY A 75 9.41 1.73 11.42
C GLY A 75 7.94 1.87 11.83
N THR A 76 6.99 1.47 10.98
CA THR A 76 5.54 1.55 11.23
C THR A 76 4.89 0.19 11.47
N ASN A 77 5.68 -0.88 11.61
CA ASN A 77 5.13 -2.24 11.74
C ASN A 77 4.20 -2.37 12.96
N ASP A 78 4.53 -1.78 14.11
CA ASP A 78 3.69 -1.86 15.33
C ASP A 78 2.29 -1.24 15.15
N ALA A 79 2.19 -0.20 14.31
CA ALA A 79 0.93 0.47 14.00
C ALA A 79 0.12 -0.25 12.90
N THR A 80 0.71 -1.23 12.21
CA THR A 80 0.10 -1.93 11.08
C THR A 80 -0.37 -3.32 11.53
N LEU A 81 -1.66 -3.61 11.35
CA LEU A 81 -2.17 -4.96 11.60
C LEU A 81 -1.86 -5.89 10.42
N ARG A 82 -2.11 -5.41 9.20
CA ARG A 82 -1.94 -6.17 7.96
C ARG A 82 -1.75 -5.22 6.79
N SER A 83 -0.87 -5.58 5.84
CA SER A 83 -0.60 -4.78 4.65
C SER A 83 -0.58 -5.65 3.39
N ALA A 84 -1.39 -5.29 2.41
CA ALA A 84 -1.41 -5.93 1.10
C ALA A 84 -1.02 -4.94 0.02
N ALA A 85 -0.15 -5.35 -0.90
CA ALA A 85 0.14 -4.62 -2.13
C ALA A 85 -0.38 -5.40 -3.33
N LEU A 86 -1.02 -4.72 -4.30
CA LEU A 86 -1.42 -5.28 -5.59
C LEU A 86 -0.52 -4.72 -6.68
N ALA A 87 0.12 -5.58 -7.47
CA ALA A 87 0.96 -5.16 -8.59
C ALA A 87 0.59 -5.89 -9.89
N GLN A 88 0.99 -5.33 -11.03
CA GLN A 88 0.96 -6.04 -12.30
C GLN A 88 2.21 -6.93 -12.44
N ASN A 89 2.05 -8.13 -12.99
CA ASN A 89 3.14 -9.06 -13.26
C ASN A 89 3.67 -8.94 -14.71
N ASN A 90 3.63 -7.75 -15.30
CA ASN A 90 4.04 -7.51 -16.69
C ASN A 90 5.53 -7.12 -16.82
N SER A 91 6.19 -6.75 -15.73
CA SER A 91 7.60 -6.36 -15.69
C SER A 91 8.34 -7.13 -14.59
N PRO A 92 9.15 -8.15 -14.95
CA PRO A 92 9.89 -8.95 -13.97
C PRO A 92 10.80 -8.12 -13.07
N VAL A 93 11.43 -7.07 -13.61
CA VAL A 93 12.32 -6.18 -12.82
C VAL A 93 11.54 -5.43 -11.74
N THR A 94 10.39 -4.88 -12.11
CA THR A 94 9.52 -4.14 -11.18
C THR A 94 8.99 -5.08 -10.09
N VAL A 95 8.55 -6.29 -10.46
CA VAL A 95 8.08 -7.31 -9.52
C VAL A 95 9.19 -7.72 -8.54
N MET A 96 10.40 -7.95 -9.02
CA MET A 96 11.54 -8.29 -8.15
C MET A 96 11.87 -7.17 -7.16
N GLN A 97 11.79 -5.91 -7.58
CA GLN A 97 11.97 -4.77 -6.68
C GLN A 97 10.88 -4.72 -5.60
N PHE A 98 9.61 -4.90 -5.98
CA PHE A 98 8.50 -4.91 -5.02
C PHE A 98 8.58 -6.06 -4.03
N LEU A 99 8.91 -7.27 -4.50
CA LEU A 99 9.15 -8.43 -3.63
C LEU A 99 10.27 -8.17 -2.63
N ARG A 100 11.37 -7.54 -3.08
CA ARG A 100 12.47 -7.13 -2.19
C ARG A 100 11.98 -6.15 -1.13
N VAL A 101 11.24 -5.11 -1.50
CA VAL A 101 10.70 -4.12 -0.54
C VAL A 101 9.82 -4.79 0.52
N ILE A 102 8.90 -5.66 0.10
CA ILE A 102 8.00 -6.36 1.01
C ILE A 102 8.75 -7.30 1.96
N ARG A 103 9.75 -8.03 1.45
CA ARG A 103 10.58 -8.93 2.25
C ARG A 103 11.44 -8.16 3.26
N ASP A 104 12.14 -7.12 2.80
CA ASP A 104 13.11 -6.36 3.61
C ASP A 104 12.39 -5.50 4.68
N ALA A 105 11.07 -5.35 4.61
CA ALA A 105 10.22 -4.72 5.62
C ALA A 105 10.04 -5.54 6.92
N HIS A 106 10.36 -6.84 6.86
CA HIS A 106 10.26 -7.78 8.00
C HIS A 106 8.91 -7.79 8.75
N HIS A 107 7.79 -7.58 8.05
CA HIS A 107 6.45 -7.68 8.64
C HIS A 107 5.77 -8.99 8.20
N PRO A 108 5.40 -9.91 9.12
CA PRO A 108 4.84 -11.22 8.75
C PRO A 108 3.49 -11.10 8.01
N ASP A 109 2.63 -10.17 8.44
CA ASP A 109 1.37 -9.84 7.75
C ASP A 109 1.52 -8.76 6.67
N ARG A 110 2.60 -8.78 5.90
CA ARG A 110 2.77 -7.94 4.70
C ARG A 110 3.00 -8.79 3.46
N LYS A 111 2.16 -8.64 2.44
CA LYS A 111 2.19 -9.50 1.24
C LYS A 111 1.98 -8.73 -0.06
N LEU A 112 2.61 -9.23 -1.12
CA LEU A 112 2.38 -8.80 -2.50
C LEU A 112 1.42 -9.79 -3.18
N PHE A 113 0.46 -9.25 -3.92
CA PHE A 113 -0.50 -9.99 -4.72
C PHE A 113 -0.47 -9.50 -6.17
N PHE A 114 -0.92 -10.38 -7.06
CA PHE A 114 -1.09 -10.09 -8.49
C PHE A 114 -2.53 -10.30 -8.97
N GLU A 115 -3.42 -10.73 -8.07
CA GLU A 115 -4.83 -11.00 -8.34
C GLU A 115 -5.67 -10.32 -7.26
N VAL A 116 -6.66 -9.53 -7.69
CA VAL A 116 -7.59 -8.80 -6.81
C VAL A 116 -8.30 -9.76 -5.85
N SER A 117 -8.87 -10.85 -6.37
CA SER A 117 -9.63 -11.83 -5.58
C SER A 117 -8.81 -12.48 -4.46
N LYS A 118 -7.53 -12.78 -4.71
CA LYS A 118 -6.63 -13.35 -3.69
C LYS A 118 -6.30 -12.32 -2.60
N LEU A 119 -6.08 -11.07 -2.99
CA LEU A 119 -5.83 -9.98 -2.03
C LEU A 119 -7.06 -9.75 -1.15
N GLU A 120 -8.24 -9.62 -1.77
CA GLU A 120 -9.51 -9.42 -1.06
C GLU A 120 -9.80 -10.57 -0.09
N SER A 121 -9.66 -11.81 -0.54
CA SER A 121 -9.85 -12.99 0.29
C SER A 121 -8.89 -13.02 1.49
N TRP A 122 -7.66 -12.53 1.33
CA TRP A 122 -6.67 -12.53 2.42
C TRP A 122 -6.86 -11.38 3.41
N LEU A 123 -7.29 -10.21 2.94
CA LEU A 123 -7.64 -9.09 3.83
C LEU A 123 -8.98 -9.31 4.54
N ALA A 124 -9.90 -10.06 3.92
CA ALA A 124 -11.19 -10.38 4.51
C ALA A 124 -11.07 -10.92 5.95
N ASP A 125 -10.08 -11.75 6.25
CA ASP A 125 -9.87 -12.31 7.60
C ASP A 125 -9.79 -11.26 8.73
N VAL A 126 -9.37 -10.03 8.41
CA VAL A 126 -9.20 -8.93 9.39
C VAL A 126 -10.10 -7.72 9.14
N LEU A 127 -10.77 -7.66 7.98
CA LEU A 127 -11.64 -6.56 7.60
C LEU A 127 -13.09 -6.81 7.99
N GLY A 128 -13.74 -5.77 8.53
CA GLY A 128 -15.18 -5.74 8.73
C GLY A 128 -15.98 -5.61 7.43
N PRO A 129 -17.32 -5.81 7.44
CA PRO A 129 -18.15 -5.80 6.23
C PRO A 129 -18.06 -4.49 5.41
N GLU A 130 -18.05 -3.34 6.09
CA GLU A 130 -17.96 -2.03 5.44
C GLU A 130 -16.58 -1.82 4.80
N GLU A 131 -15.51 -2.21 5.50
CA GLU A 131 -14.14 -2.13 4.98
C GLU A 131 -13.94 -3.04 3.77
N ARG A 132 -14.51 -4.25 3.79
CA ARG A 132 -14.47 -5.17 2.63
C ARG A 132 -15.20 -4.58 1.41
N THR A 133 -16.36 -3.96 1.64
CA THR A 133 -17.13 -3.30 0.57
C THR A 133 -16.33 -2.14 -0.02
N ARG A 134 -15.68 -1.34 0.84
CA ARG A 134 -14.83 -0.23 0.39
C ARG A 134 -13.58 -0.71 -0.33
N LEU A 135 -12.92 -1.77 0.15
CA LEU A 135 -11.76 -2.39 -0.50
C LEU A 135 -12.10 -2.80 -1.94
N ALA A 136 -13.22 -3.49 -2.14
CA ALA A 136 -13.66 -3.91 -3.48
C ALA A 136 -13.89 -2.73 -4.42
N ALA A 137 -14.52 -1.66 -3.92
CA ALA A 137 -14.70 -0.43 -4.68
C ALA A 137 -13.35 0.21 -5.06
N PHE A 138 -12.42 0.34 -4.11
CA PHE A 138 -11.10 0.89 -4.34
C PHE A 138 -10.30 0.14 -5.41
N LEU A 139 -10.38 -1.20 -5.42
CA LEU A 139 -9.65 -2.02 -6.39
C LEU A 139 -10.30 -1.99 -7.78
N ALA A 140 -11.61 -1.82 -7.87
CA ALA A 140 -12.33 -1.69 -9.15
C ALA A 140 -12.09 -0.33 -9.84
N GLU A 141 -11.75 0.73 -9.11
CA GLU A 141 -11.56 2.10 -9.65
C GLU A 141 -10.45 2.25 -10.70
N VAL A 142 -9.52 1.29 -10.84
CA VAL A 142 -8.42 1.34 -11.82
C VAL A 142 -8.69 0.48 -13.06
N ASP A 143 -9.72 -0.37 -13.03
CA ASP A 143 -10.08 -1.23 -14.17
C ASP A 143 -10.85 -0.48 -15.27
N VAL A 144 -10.71 0.85 -15.36
CA VAL A 144 -11.23 1.64 -16.48
C VAL A 144 -10.14 1.73 -17.56
N PRO A 145 -10.30 1.05 -18.71
CA PRO A 145 -9.32 1.02 -19.79
C PRO A 145 -9.06 2.37 -20.44
#